data_AF-A0A972HZX9-F1
#
_entry.id   AF-A0A972HZX9-F1
#
_cell.length_a   1.000
_cell.length_b   1.000
_cell.length_c   1.000
_cell.angle_alpha   90.00
_cell.angle_beta   90.00
_cell.angle_gamma   90.00
#
_symmetry.space_group_name_H-M   'P 1'
#
loop_
_entity.id
_entity.type
_entity.pdbx_description
1 polymer ?
#
loop_
_entity_poly.entity_id
_entity_poly.type
_entity_poly.pdbx_seq_one_letter_code
_entity_poly.pdbx_strand_id
1 'polypeptide(L)'
;MVNQVFNNSALTGFNKNKNALTPEQLKLKQACTDFEAIMIRQMLEVMNSSTKFFGKGFGGDFFQSMFLDEISKQIAAQGLGLSKNLYNQLNNTANNTAK
;
A
#
# COMPACT_ATOMS: atom_id res chain seq x y z
N MET A 1 8.92 56.13 -19.13
CA MET A 1 8.16 54.88 -19.34
C MET A 1 7.91 54.29 -17.95
N VAL A 2 6.86 54.73 -17.26
CA VAL A 2 5.55 54.04 -17.11
C VAL A 2 5.77 52.64 -16.53
N ASN A 3 5.85 52.51 -15.20
CA ASN A 3 4.77 52.43 -14.20
C ASN A 3 4.20 51.01 -14.05
N GLN A 4 4.33 50.51 -12.82
CA GLN A 4 3.72 49.30 -12.28
C GLN A 4 2.22 49.26 -12.57
N VAL A 5 1.72 48.19 -13.20
CA VAL A 5 0.31 47.78 -13.12
C VAL A 5 0.24 46.25 -13.35
N PHE A 6 0.02 45.52 -12.26
CA PHE A 6 -0.82 44.32 -12.11
C PHE A 6 -0.84 43.27 -13.24
N ASN A 7 -0.44 42.03 -12.91
CA ASN A 7 -1.46 40.99 -12.85
C ASN A 7 -1.11 39.86 -11.87
N ASN A 8 -1.79 39.95 -10.75
CA ASN A 8 -2.01 38.91 -9.77
C ASN A 8 -2.78 37.74 -10.41
N SER A 9 -2.17 36.56 -10.49
CA SER A 9 -2.92 35.30 -10.65
C SER A 9 -2.93 34.49 -9.35
N ALA A 10 -3.06 35.16 -8.20
CA ALA A 10 -3.86 34.59 -7.14
C ALA A 10 -5.32 34.56 -7.63
N LEU A 11 -5.95 33.39 -7.50
CA LEU A 11 -7.37 33.13 -7.71
C LEU A 11 -7.80 32.94 -9.17
N THR A 12 -7.53 31.77 -9.75
CA THR A 12 -8.55 30.95 -10.44
C THR A 12 -7.91 29.68 -10.99
N GLY A 13 -8.11 28.59 -10.28
CA GLY A 13 -7.65 27.29 -10.73
C GLY A 13 -7.50 26.27 -9.62
N PHE A 14 -8.46 26.18 -8.70
CA PHE A 14 -8.68 24.92 -7.98
C PHE A 14 -9.11 23.88 -9.02
N ASN A 15 -8.17 23.38 -9.82
CA ASN A 15 -8.31 22.10 -10.46
C ASN A 15 -8.27 21.10 -9.31
N LYS A 16 -9.43 20.90 -8.68
CA LYS A 16 -9.71 19.80 -7.78
C LYS A 16 -9.47 18.57 -8.64
N ASN A 17 -8.22 18.12 -8.66
CA ASN A 17 -7.85 16.91 -9.35
C ASN A 17 -8.73 15.83 -8.73
N LYS A 18 -9.78 15.40 -9.45
CA LYS A 18 -10.79 14.46 -8.96
C LYS A 18 -10.19 13.08 -8.62
N ASN A 19 -8.88 12.92 -8.79
CA ASN A 19 -8.09 11.73 -8.49
C ASN A 19 -7.31 11.82 -7.17
N ALA A 20 -7.42 12.91 -6.40
CA ALA A 20 -6.84 12.96 -5.07
C ALA A 20 -7.63 12.04 -4.13
N LEU A 21 -7.02 10.91 -3.74
CA LEU A 21 -7.57 9.98 -2.77
C LEU A 21 -7.92 10.73 -1.47
N THR A 22 -9.11 10.49 -0.93
CA THR A 22 -9.46 11.03 0.39
C THR A 22 -8.52 10.45 1.46
N PRO A 23 -8.34 11.12 2.61
CA PRO A 23 -7.55 10.58 3.71
C PRO A 23 -8.03 9.17 4.13
N GLU A 24 -9.33 8.90 4.06
CA GLU A 24 -9.91 7.58 4.34
C GLU A 24 -9.54 6.55 3.26
N GLN A 25 -9.58 6.93 1.98
CA GLN A 25 -9.17 6.06 0.88
C GLN A 25 -7.68 5.73 0.94
N LEU A 26 -6.83 6.67 1.36
CA LEU A 26 -5.41 6.42 1.59
C LEU A 26 -5.18 5.40 2.71
N LYS A 27 -5.88 5.55 3.85
CA LYS A 27 -5.83 4.58 4.95
C LYS A 27 -6.33 3.20 4.54
N LEU A 28 -7.43 3.13 3.78
CA LEU A 28 -7.97 1.88 3.27
C LEU A 28 -6.98 1.19 2.33
N LYS A 29 -6.36 1.96 1.43
CA LYS A 29 -5.32 1.44 0.53
C LYS A 29 -4.12 0.90 1.30
N GLN A 30 -3.65 1.63 2.31
CA GLN A 30 -2.55 1.20 3.15
C GLN A 30 -2.89 -0.09 3.90
N ALA A 31 -4.08 -0.18 4.52
CA ALA A 31 -4.53 -1.40 5.18
C ALA A 31 -4.62 -2.61 4.23
N CYS A 32 -5.02 -2.38 2.97
CA CYS A 32 -5.03 -3.44 1.95
C CYS A 32 -3.61 -3.91 1.57
N THR A 33 -2.64 -2.99 1.51
CA THR A 33 -1.23 -3.31 1.27
C THR A 33 -0.62 -4.06 2.46
N ASP A 34 -0.90 -3.63 3.69
CA ASP A 34 -0.43 -4.30 4.90
C ASP A 34 -1.00 -5.72 5.01
N PHE A 35 -2.28 -5.89 4.66
CA PHE A 35 -2.89 -7.22 4.57
C PHE A 35 -2.22 -8.11 3.51
N GLU A 36 -1.93 -7.56 2.33
CA GLU A 36 -1.20 -8.28 1.27
C GLU A 36 0.18 -8.73 1.78
N ALA A 37 0.90 -7.90 2.53
CA ALA A 37 2.19 -8.27 3.15
C ALA A 37 2.05 -9.45 4.11
N ILE A 38 1.05 -9.45 5.00
CA ILE A 38 0.80 -10.56 5.94
C ILE A 38 0.49 -11.84 5.17
N MET A 39 -0.32 -11.77 4.13
CA MET A 39 -0.68 -12.93 3.33
C MET A 39 0.54 -13.50 2.60
N ILE A 40 1.37 -12.63 2.02
CA ILE A 40 2.63 -13.02 1.39
C ILE A 40 3.55 -13.68 2.42
N ARG A 41 3.69 -13.11 3.62
CA ARG A 41 4.50 -13.70 4.70
C ARG A 41 4.04 -15.12 5.00
N GLN A 42 2.73 -15.33 5.16
CA GLN A 42 2.18 -16.66 5.43
C GLN A 42 2.45 -17.66 4.29
N MET A 43 2.34 -17.21 3.04
CA MET A 43 2.66 -18.03 1.87
C MET A 43 4.15 -18.41 1.86
N LEU A 44 5.03 -17.43 2.10
CA LEU A 44 6.47 -17.66 2.16
C LEU A 44 6.85 -18.57 3.33
N GLU A 45 6.18 -18.48 4.48
CA GLU A 45 6.40 -19.38 5.61
C GLU A 45 6.10 -20.84 5.24
N VAL A 46 4.99 -21.11 4.56
CA VAL A 46 4.63 -22.46 4.09
C VAL A 46 5.60 -22.97 3.01
N MET A 47 6.04 -22.10 2.10
CA MET A 47 7.05 -22.47 1.09
C MET A 47 8.40 -22.78 1.73
N ASN A 48 8.81 -21.97 2.70
CA ASN A 48 10.12 -22.04 3.34
C ASN A 48 10.16 -23.07 4.48
N SER A 49 9.02 -23.53 5.01
CA SER A 49 8.99 -24.67 5.96
C SER A 49 9.57 -25.94 5.34
N SER A 50 9.53 -26.05 4.01
CA SER A 50 10.15 -27.15 3.26
C SER A 50 11.67 -26.98 3.07
N THR A 51 12.21 -25.76 3.24
CA THR A 51 13.60 -25.41 2.92
C THR A 51 14.26 -24.69 4.10
N LYS A 52 15.17 -25.37 4.81
CA LYS A 52 15.88 -24.77 5.96
C LYS A 52 17.06 -23.89 5.53
N PHE A 53 16.76 -22.76 4.89
CA PHE A 53 17.75 -21.86 4.30
C PHE A 53 18.71 -21.24 5.34
N PHE A 54 18.22 -20.96 6.56
CA PHE A 54 18.99 -20.34 7.64
C PHE A 54 19.47 -21.34 8.71
N GLY A 55 19.45 -22.64 8.42
CA GLY A 55 19.84 -23.69 9.36
C GLY A 55 18.73 -24.10 10.34
N LYS A 56 19.09 -24.83 11.39
CA LYS A 56 18.17 -25.29 12.45
C LYS A 56 18.52 -24.58 13.77
N GLY A 57 17.52 -24.17 14.54
CA GLY A 57 17.67 -23.62 15.89
C GLY A 57 17.23 -22.16 16.01
N PHE A 58 17.22 -21.64 17.25
CA PHE A 58 16.67 -20.32 17.59
C PHE A 58 17.24 -19.18 16.73
N GLY A 59 18.55 -19.18 16.48
CA GLY A 59 19.18 -18.16 15.63
C GLY A 59 18.70 -18.23 14.17
N GLY A 60 18.57 -19.44 13.62
CA GLY A 60 18.08 -19.65 12.26
C GLY A 60 16.62 -19.19 12.10
N ASP A 61 15.76 -19.57 13.06
CA ASP A 61 14.35 -19.18 13.06
C ASP A 61 14.19 -17.66 13.23
N PHE A 62 15.03 -17.03 14.06
CA PHE A 62 15.04 -15.58 14.23
C PHE A 62 15.39 -14.84 12.92
N PHE A 63 16.52 -15.17 12.29
CA PHE A 63 16.91 -14.55 11.03
C PHE A 63 15.93 -14.85 9.90
N GLN A 64 15.38 -16.06 9.87
CA GLN A 64 14.37 -16.46 8.89
C GLN A 64 13.09 -15.63 9.05
N SER A 65 12.61 -15.42 10.27
CA SER A 65 11.42 -14.60 10.52
C SER A 65 11.63 -13.14 10.07
N MET A 66 12.79 -12.56 10.39
CA MET A 66 13.13 -11.19 10.01
C MET A 66 13.29 -11.04 8.50
N PHE A 67 13.92 -12.02 7.85
CA PHE A 67 14.06 -12.04 6.39
C PHE A 67 12.71 -12.15 5.69
N LEU A 68 11.85 -13.05 6.16
CA LEU A 68 10.51 -13.24 5.60
C LEU A 68 9.65 -11.99 5.76
N ASP A 69 9.76 -11.30 6.90
CA ASP A 69 9.05 -10.05 7.15
C ASP A 69 9.44 -8.96 6.13
N GLU A 70 10.74 -8.69 5.96
CA GLU A 70 11.20 -7.66 5.02
C GLU A 70 10.90 -8.00 3.55
N ILE A 71 11.10 -9.25 3.15
CA ILE A 71 10.76 -9.70 1.79
C ILE A 71 9.24 -9.58 1.55
N SER A 72 8.41 -9.95 2.53
CA SER A 72 6.96 -9.84 2.38
C SER A 72 6.49 -8.40 2.19
N LYS A 73 7.06 -7.44 2.94
CA LYS A 73 6.81 -6.01 2.78
C LYS A 73 7.28 -5.50 1.41
N GLN A 74 8.46 -5.93 0.95
CA GLN A 74 9.00 -5.50 -0.34
C GLN A 74 8.16 -6.02 -1.52
N ILE A 75 7.69 -7.27 -1.45
CA ILE A 75 6.78 -7.84 -2.45
C ILE A 75 5.42 -7.13 -2.41
N ALA A 76 4.87 -6.86 -1.23
CA ALA A 76 3.62 -6.11 -1.08
C ALA A 76 3.76 -4.67 -1.61
N ALA A 77 4.92 -4.04 -1.45
CA ALA A 77 5.20 -2.71 -1.97
C ALA A 77 5.26 -2.67 -3.51
N GLN A 78 5.80 -3.70 -4.16
CA GLN A 78 5.67 -3.86 -5.62
C GLN A 78 4.22 -4.17 -6.03
N GLY A 79 3.50 -4.89 -5.16
CA GLY A 79 2.08 -5.18 -5.27
C GLY A 79 1.81 -6.34 -6.22
N LEU A 80 1.35 -7.48 -5.67
CA LEU A 80 0.87 -8.62 -6.45
C LEU A 80 -0.53 -8.37 -7.05
N GLY A 81 -1.11 -7.21 -6.73
CA GLY A 81 -2.41 -6.78 -7.24
C GLY A 81 -3.58 -7.23 -6.38
N LEU A 82 -3.34 -7.97 -5.29
CA LEU A 82 -4.39 -8.36 -4.35
C LEU A 82 -4.88 -7.15 -3.57
N SER A 83 -3.98 -6.31 -3.09
CA SER A 83 -4.32 -5.05 -2.40
C SER A 83 -5.18 -4.13 -3.27
N LYS A 84 -4.89 -4.04 -4.57
CA LYS A 84 -5.65 -3.23 -5.53
C LYS A 84 -7.07 -3.77 -5.75
N ASN A 85 -7.20 -5.08 -5.95
CA ASN A 85 -8.51 -5.71 -6.12
C ASN A 85 -9.36 -5.60 -4.85
N LEU A 86 -8.75 -5.83 -3.68
CA LEU A 86 -9.42 -5.69 -2.39
C LEU A 86 -9.88 -4.24 -2.15
N TYR A 87 -8.99 -3.27 -2.41
CA TYR A 87 -9.33 -1.84 -2.31
C TYR A 87 -10.50 -1.48 -3.22
N ASN A 88 -10.48 -1.92 -4.48
CA ASN A 88 -11.56 -1.65 -5.44
C ASN A 88 -12.89 -2.23 -4.96
N GLN A 89 -12.89 -3.47 -4.45
CA GLN A 89 -14.10 -4.13 -3.96
C GLN A 89 -14.69 -3.43 -2.73
N LEU A 90 -13.85 -3.07 -1.77
CA LEU A 90 -14.26 -2.37 -0.54
C LEU A 90 -14.77 -0.96 -0.86
N ASN A 91 -14.07 -0.23 -1.72
CA ASN A 91 -14.49 1.09 -2.16
C ASN A 91 -15.81 1.03 -2.95
N ASN A 92 -15.99 0.07 -3.84
CA ASN A 92 -17.24 -0.11 -4.58
C ASN A 92 -18.43 -0.47 -3.67
N THR A 93 -18.19 -1.30 -2.65
CA THR A 93 -19.22 -1.69 -1.67
C THR A 93 -19.61 -0.49 -0.81
N ALA A 94 -18.64 0.26 -0.29
CA ALA A 94 -18.87 1.47 0.50
C ALA A 94 -19.69 2.54 -0.27
N ASN A 95 -19.42 2.70 -1.57
CA ASN A 95 -20.18 3.63 -2.42
C ASN A 95 -21.60 3.12 -2.75
N ASN A 96 -21.83 1.80 -2.84
CA ASN A 96 -23.17 1.24 -3.07
C ASN A 96 -24.07 1.29 -1.83
N THR A 97 -23.51 1.23 -0.62
CA THR A 97 -24.28 1.32 0.64
C THR A 97 -24.70 2.75 1.01
N ALA A 98 -24.17 3.77 0.33
CA ALA A 98 -24.50 5.18 0.54
C ALA A 98 -25.62 5.71 -0.38
N LYS A 99 -26.27 4.82 -1.14
CA LYS A 99 -27.34 5.12 -2.08
C LYS A 99 -28.61 4.37 -1.70
#